data_AF-A0A916SF02-F1
#
_entry.id   AF-A0A916SF02-F1
#
_cell.length_a   1.000
_cell.length_b   1.000
_cell.length_c   1.000
_cell.angle_alpha   90.00
_cell.angle_beta   90.00
_cell.angle_gamma   90.00
#
_symmetry.space_group_name_H-M   'P 1'
#
loop_
_entity.id
_entity.type
_entity.pdbx_description
1 polymer ?
#
loop_
_entity_poly.entity_id
_entity_poly.type
_entity_poly.pdbx_seq_one_letter_code
_entity_poly.pdbx_strand_id
1 'polypeptide(L)'
;MADTAPPRRSPWRIDRKGVVAIAIAAVLVVAAGGSYLWNTVLSDLPLFSGTSNPIGSGKFFVDPDSSAVRAAADPALDSADSADILSLSTIPQAIWLVPEEHPTASIGAYVSQVVAAADASDTIATFVVYGIPERDCGNFSAGGLTAAEYPLWVDAIAGGIGDATAVVVLEPDSLSLADECGNADSRVATTQDAITRLEASDAVVYLDGGHSNWHPAEQTAALLQRAGVERVRGFATNVSNYNATDGEVAYAERVSALTGDAHYVIDTGRNGNGSNGEWCNPAGRSLGTPPAAFAEGNRDADLWIKTPGESDGECNGGPAAGEWWNAGALALIRN
;
A
#
# COMPACT_ATOMS: atom_id res chain seq x y z
N MET A 1 -46.99 69.84 -51.91
CA MET A 1 -46.15 69.34 -50.81
C MET A 1 -46.84 68.11 -50.26
N ALA A 2 -46.35 66.93 -50.67
CA ALA A 2 -46.87 65.64 -50.26
C ALA A 2 -45.96 65.13 -49.13
N ASP A 3 -46.55 64.75 -48.00
CA ASP A 3 -45.83 64.21 -46.83
C ASP A 3 -46.34 62.79 -46.60
N THR A 4 -45.48 61.80 -46.87
CA THR A 4 -45.78 60.37 -46.76
C THR A 4 -45.13 59.81 -45.49
N ALA A 5 -45.95 59.43 -44.52
CA ALA A 5 -45.51 58.73 -43.31
C ALA A 5 -45.13 57.26 -43.59
N PRO A 6 -44.13 56.68 -42.88
CA PRO A 6 -43.74 55.28 -43.05
C PRO A 6 -44.65 54.32 -42.26
N PRO A 7 -44.71 53.02 -42.63
CA PRO A 7 -45.59 52.05 -41.98
C PRO A 7 -45.06 51.60 -40.61
N ARG A 8 -45.97 51.45 -39.64
CA ARG A 8 -45.69 50.89 -38.31
C ARG A 8 -45.45 49.37 -38.42
N ARG A 9 -44.31 48.88 -37.91
CA ARG A 9 -44.04 47.44 -37.73
C ARG A 9 -44.80 46.91 -36.52
N SER A 10 -45.45 45.75 -36.65
CA SER A 10 -46.13 45.06 -35.55
C SER A 10 -45.13 44.42 -34.58
N PRO A 11 -45.38 44.43 -33.26
CA PRO A 11 -44.53 43.72 -32.31
C PRO A 11 -44.72 42.20 -32.46
N TRP A 12 -43.62 41.47 -32.59
CA TRP A 12 -43.59 40.02 -32.52
C TRP A 12 -44.10 39.57 -31.14
N ARG A 13 -45.25 38.91 -31.09
CA ARG A 13 -45.73 38.20 -29.90
C ARG A 13 -44.98 36.88 -29.81
N ILE A 14 -44.03 36.80 -28.87
CA ILE A 14 -43.42 35.53 -28.50
C ILE A 14 -44.46 34.74 -27.70
N ASP A 15 -44.93 33.62 -28.25
CA ASP A 15 -45.85 32.73 -27.56
C ASP A 15 -45.14 32.07 -26.37
N ARG A 16 -45.54 32.47 -25.15
CA ARG A 16 -44.99 31.95 -23.89
C ARG A 16 -45.12 30.43 -23.78
N LYS A 17 -46.04 29.80 -24.52
CA LYS A 17 -46.21 28.34 -24.53
C LYS A 17 -45.09 27.62 -25.29
N GLY A 18 -44.52 28.25 -26.33
CA GLY A 18 -43.41 27.68 -27.11
C GLY A 18 -42.07 27.72 -26.37
N VAL A 19 -41.83 28.78 -25.58
CA VAL A 19 -40.58 28.94 -24.81
C VAL A 19 -40.50 27.96 -23.63
N VAL A 20 -41.64 27.69 -22.97
CA VAL A 20 -41.71 26.71 -21.87
C VAL A 20 -41.52 25.27 -22.38
N ALA A 21 -42.04 24.94 -23.56
CA ALA A 21 -41.88 23.61 -24.15
C ALA A 21 -40.41 23.32 -24.53
N ILE A 22 -39.68 24.31 -25.05
CA ILE A 22 -38.26 24.18 -25.41
C ILE A 22 -37.38 24.05 -24.14
N ALA A 23 -37.70 24.77 -23.07
CA ALA A 23 -36.97 24.67 -21.80
C ALA A 23 -37.16 23.31 -21.12
N ILE A 24 -38.37 22.74 -21.15
CA ILE A 24 -38.65 21.40 -20.59
C ILE A 24 -37.96 20.29 -21.42
N ALA A 25 -37.94 20.42 -22.76
CA ALA A 25 -37.22 19.48 -23.62
C ALA A 25 -35.70 19.52 -23.41
N ALA A 26 -35.12 20.71 -23.20
CA ALA A 26 -33.69 20.85 -22.92
C ALA A 26 -33.29 20.25 -21.57
N VAL A 27 -34.12 20.40 -20.53
CA VAL A 27 -33.89 19.79 -19.20
C VAL A 27 -34.01 18.27 -19.24
N LEU A 28 -34.94 17.71 -20.02
CA LEU A 28 -35.09 16.26 -20.17
C LEU A 28 -33.96 15.63 -20.99
N VAL A 29 -33.38 16.34 -21.97
CA VAL A 29 -32.20 15.86 -22.72
C VAL A 29 -30.93 15.91 -21.85
N VAL A 30 -30.78 16.90 -20.96
CA VAL A 30 -29.67 16.93 -19.98
C VAL A 30 -29.84 15.87 -18.91
N ALA A 31 -31.06 15.60 -18.44
CA ALA A 31 -31.33 14.52 -17.49
C ALA A 31 -31.09 13.13 -18.11
N ALA A 32 -31.58 12.89 -19.34
CA ALA A 32 -31.37 11.61 -20.03
C ALA A 32 -29.92 11.41 -20.50
N GLY A 33 -29.25 12.48 -20.94
CA GLY A 33 -27.82 12.47 -21.30
C GLY A 33 -26.90 12.32 -20.09
N GLY A 34 -27.27 12.91 -18.95
CA GLY A 34 -26.57 12.74 -17.67
C GLY A 34 -26.70 11.32 -17.12
N SER A 35 -27.86 10.68 -17.26
CA SER A 35 -28.05 9.27 -16.89
C SER A 35 -27.30 8.30 -17.82
N TYR A 36 -27.16 8.63 -19.10
CA TYR A 36 -26.42 7.79 -20.05
C TYR A 36 -24.90 7.94 -19.90
N LEU A 37 -24.42 9.17 -19.65
CA LEU A 37 -23.00 9.46 -19.38
C LEU A 37 -22.55 9.02 -17.98
N TRP A 38 -23.46 8.97 -16.99
CA TRP A 38 -23.15 8.38 -15.68
C TRP A 38 -22.99 6.87 -15.73
N ASN A 39 -23.75 6.16 -16.57
CA ASN A 39 -23.64 4.72 -16.69
C ASN A 39 -22.43 4.23 -17.49
N THR A 40 -21.84 5.06 -18.36
CA THR A 40 -20.71 4.66 -19.22
C THR A 40 -19.33 5.01 -18.66
N VAL A 41 -19.24 5.92 -17.68
CA VAL A 41 -17.93 6.36 -17.13
C VAL A 41 -17.56 5.59 -15.85
N LEU A 42 -18.52 4.92 -15.20
CA LEU A 42 -18.27 4.10 -14.00
C LEU A 42 -18.32 2.58 -14.25
N SER A 43 -18.70 2.14 -15.46
CA SER A 43 -18.79 0.70 -15.78
C SER A 43 -17.48 0.07 -16.23
N ASP A 44 -16.47 0.88 -16.56
CA ASP A 44 -15.14 0.44 -16.98
C ASP A 44 -14.05 0.68 -15.91
N LEU A 45 -14.42 1.12 -14.70
CA LEU A 45 -13.49 0.95 -13.59
C LEU A 45 -13.45 -0.54 -13.27
N PRO A 46 -12.27 -1.17 -13.18
CA PRO A 46 -12.15 -2.50 -12.61
C PRO A 46 -12.50 -2.36 -11.13
N LEU A 47 -13.79 -2.36 -10.82
CA LEU A 47 -14.23 -2.75 -9.49
C LEU A 47 -13.70 -4.17 -9.37
N PHE A 48 -12.72 -4.37 -8.49
CA PHE A 48 -12.28 -5.68 -8.03
C PHE A 48 -13.44 -6.33 -7.26
N SER A 49 -14.56 -6.61 -7.95
CA SER A 49 -15.71 -7.36 -7.46
C SER A 49 -15.48 -8.87 -7.56
N GLY A 50 -14.23 -9.29 -7.63
CA GLY A 50 -13.85 -10.69 -7.47
C GLY A 50 -13.86 -11.04 -6.00
N THR A 51 -14.76 -11.94 -5.59
CA THR A 51 -14.74 -12.57 -4.26
C THR A 51 -13.55 -13.50 -4.07
N SER A 52 -12.79 -13.79 -5.14
CA SER A 52 -11.56 -14.58 -5.09
C SER A 52 -10.38 -13.69 -4.76
N ASN A 53 -9.67 -14.03 -3.69
CA ASN A 53 -8.39 -13.43 -3.34
C ASN A 53 -7.38 -13.56 -4.51
N PRO A 54 -6.83 -12.46 -5.07
CA PRO A 54 -5.86 -12.51 -6.18
C PRO A 54 -4.51 -13.13 -5.78
N ILE A 55 -4.16 -13.13 -4.49
CA ILE A 55 -3.02 -13.90 -3.96
C ILE A 55 -3.41 -15.35 -3.62
N GLY A 56 -4.71 -15.67 -3.70
CA GLY A 56 -5.27 -17.02 -3.71
C GLY A 56 -4.86 -17.89 -2.52
N SER A 57 -4.54 -19.15 -2.81
CA SER A 57 -3.78 -20.04 -1.91
C SER A 57 -2.29 -20.05 -2.27
N GLY A 58 -1.79 -18.94 -2.85
CA GLY A 58 -0.43 -18.81 -3.32
C GLY A 58 0.58 -19.03 -2.20
N LYS A 59 1.72 -19.60 -2.55
CA LYS A 59 2.89 -19.63 -1.66
C LYS A 59 3.67 -18.34 -1.89
N PHE A 60 4.18 -17.74 -0.83
CA PHE A 60 5.01 -16.55 -0.96
C PHE A 60 6.45 -16.92 -1.24
N PHE A 61 7.13 -16.05 -1.99
CA PHE A 61 8.53 -16.23 -2.36
C PHE A 61 9.43 -16.08 -1.15
N VAL A 62 10.44 -16.95 -1.07
CA VAL A 62 11.52 -16.87 -0.10
C VAL A 62 12.74 -16.32 -0.84
N ASP A 63 13.22 -15.15 -0.43
CA ASP A 63 14.41 -14.56 -1.02
C ASP A 63 15.67 -15.38 -0.63
N PRO A 64 16.31 -16.06 -1.60
CA PRO A 64 17.51 -16.87 -1.32
C PRO A 64 18.70 -16.01 -0.89
N ASP A 65 18.65 -14.69 -1.13
CA ASP A 65 19.70 -13.75 -0.77
C ASP A 65 19.32 -12.90 0.45
N SER A 66 18.27 -13.24 1.20
CA SER A 66 17.77 -12.45 2.34
C SER A 66 18.84 -12.11 3.39
N SER A 67 18.60 -11.04 4.17
CA SER A 67 19.51 -10.62 5.25
C SER A 67 19.77 -11.72 6.28
N ALA A 68 18.79 -12.59 6.55
CA ALA A 68 18.95 -13.78 7.38
C ALA A 68 19.96 -14.79 6.81
N VAL A 69 19.94 -15.07 5.49
CA VAL A 69 20.92 -15.96 4.84
C VAL A 69 22.33 -15.39 5.00
N ARG A 70 22.49 -14.09 4.72
CA ARG A 70 23.80 -13.42 4.82
C ARG A 70 24.31 -13.41 6.25
N ALA A 71 23.44 -13.16 7.22
CA ALA A 71 23.79 -13.13 8.63
C ALA A 71 24.12 -14.50 9.22
N ALA A 72 23.43 -15.56 8.81
CA ALA A 72 23.72 -16.92 9.25
C ALA A 72 25.16 -17.37 8.90
N ALA A 73 25.77 -16.75 7.89
CA ALA A 73 27.14 -17.00 7.47
C ALA A 73 28.21 -16.21 8.28
N ASP A 74 27.81 -15.43 9.28
CA ASP A 74 28.73 -14.71 10.16
C ASP A 74 29.63 -15.69 10.93
N PRO A 75 30.97 -15.65 10.72
CA PRO A 75 31.90 -16.56 11.39
C PRO A 75 32.01 -16.35 12.91
N ALA A 76 31.44 -15.27 13.45
CA ALA A 76 31.38 -15.02 14.89
C ALA A 76 30.25 -15.79 15.58
N LEU A 77 29.27 -16.32 14.83
CA LEU A 77 28.17 -17.10 15.39
C LEU A 77 28.61 -18.53 15.71
N ASP A 78 28.08 -19.07 16.82
CA ASP A 78 28.16 -20.51 17.03
C ASP A 78 27.17 -21.27 16.13
N SER A 79 27.30 -22.59 16.08
CA SER A 79 26.47 -23.42 15.20
C SER A 79 24.97 -23.39 15.56
N ALA A 80 24.62 -23.13 16.83
CA ALA A 80 23.23 -23.06 17.25
C ALA A 80 22.63 -21.72 16.86
N ASP A 81 23.32 -20.61 17.13
CA ASP A 81 22.89 -19.26 16.73
C ASP A 81 22.79 -19.15 15.20
N SER A 82 23.76 -19.69 14.46
CA SER A 82 23.73 -19.72 12.99
C SER A 82 22.53 -20.51 12.46
N ALA A 83 22.22 -21.67 13.06
CA ALA A 83 21.05 -22.47 12.67
C ALA A 83 19.72 -21.77 13.00
N ASP A 84 19.63 -21.12 14.17
CA ASP A 84 18.46 -20.34 14.56
C ASP A 84 18.21 -19.20 13.56
N ILE A 85 19.23 -18.40 13.24
CA ILE A 85 19.11 -17.30 12.26
C ILE A 85 18.77 -17.84 10.87
N LEU A 86 19.43 -18.92 10.44
CA LEU A 86 19.16 -19.52 9.13
C LEU A 86 17.71 -20.02 9.03
N SER A 87 17.07 -20.41 10.13
CA SER A 87 15.67 -20.84 10.11
C SER A 87 14.72 -19.74 9.60
N LEU A 88 15.03 -18.46 9.86
CA LEU A 88 14.25 -17.31 9.35
C LEU A 88 14.29 -17.24 7.83
N SER A 89 15.41 -17.63 7.21
CA SER A 89 15.54 -17.65 5.74
C SER A 89 14.65 -18.67 5.04
N THR A 90 13.97 -19.54 5.78
CA THR A 90 13.02 -20.51 5.21
C THR A 90 11.59 -19.99 5.19
N ILE A 91 11.35 -18.83 5.80
CA ILE A 91 10.03 -18.22 5.94
C ILE A 91 9.94 -17.06 4.94
N PRO A 92 8.90 -17.00 4.10
CA PRO A 92 8.72 -15.91 3.17
C PRO A 92 8.67 -14.57 3.89
N GLN A 93 9.36 -13.57 3.37
CA GLN A 93 9.44 -12.23 3.92
C GLN A 93 9.35 -11.23 2.77
N ALA A 94 8.82 -10.04 3.04
CA ALA A 94 8.77 -9.01 2.02
C ALA A 94 10.17 -8.44 1.73
N ILE A 95 10.42 -8.13 0.47
CA ILE A 95 11.66 -7.52 0.00
C ILE A 95 11.47 -6.00 0.02
N TRP A 96 12.24 -5.31 0.85
CA TRP A 96 12.17 -3.86 1.00
C TRP A 96 12.91 -3.16 -0.13
N LEU A 97 12.16 -2.50 -0.99
CA LEU A 97 12.69 -1.66 -2.05
C LEU A 97 12.91 -0.28 -1.45
N VAL A 98 14.18 0.06 -1.23
CA VAL A 98 14.60 1.38 -0.76
C VAL A 98 15.52 2.03 -1.80
N PRO A 99 15.34 3.33 -2.10
CA PRO A 99 16.12 4.02 -3.13
C PRO A 99 17.61 4.11 -2.79
N GLU A 100 17.97 4.04 -1.51
CA GLU A 100 19.35 4.06 -1.03
C GLU A 100 20.14 2.80 -1.44
N GLU A 101 19.46 1.66 -1.59
CA GLU A 101 20.05 0.40 -2.05
C GLU A 101 19.80 0.15 -3.54
N HIS A 102 18.61 0.55 -4.01
CA HIS A 102 18.14 0.30 -5.37
C HIS A 102 17.75 1.62 -6.07
N PRO A 103 18.71 2.36 -6.64
CA PRO A 103 18.41 3.59 -7.37
C PRO A 103 17.58 3.33 -8.63
N THR A 104 16.92 4.37 -9.16
CA THR A 104 16.03 4.28 -10.34
C THR A 104 16.65 3.58 -11.54
N ALA A 105 17.96 3.70 -11.74
CA ALA A 105 18.66 3.08 -12.86
C ALA A 105 18.76 1.54 -12.78
N SER A 106 18.61 0.94 -11.59
CA SER A 106 18.77 -0.51 -11.38
C SER A 106 17.54 -1.20 -10.80
N ILE A 107 16.63 -0.47 -10.13
CA ILE A 107 15.49 -1.06 -9.42
C ILE A 107 14.60 -1.93 -10.33
N GLY A 108 14.29 -1.49 -11.56
CA GLY A 108 13.41 -2.26 -12.44
C GLY A 108 14.02 -3.60 -12.87
N ALA A 109 15.33 -3.64 -13.09
CA ALA A 109 16.03 -4.90 -13.40
C ALA A 109 16.09 -5.84 -12.20
N TYR A 110 16.28 -5.30 -11.00
CA TYR A 110 16.25 -6.07 -9.75
C TYR A 110 14.87 -6.67 -9.49
N VAL A 111 13.80 -5.87 -9.57
CA VAL A 111 12.42 -6.33 -9.38
C VAL A 111 12.07 -7.41 -10.42
N SER A 112 12.42 -7.21 -11.68
CA SER A 112 12.20 -8.20 -12.74
C SER A 112 12.92 -9.53 -12.46
N GLN A 113 14.13 -9.49 -11.92
CA GLN A 113 14.86 -10.69 -11.53
C GLN A 113 14.17 -11.44 -10.39
N VAL A 114 13.71 -10.73 -9.35
CA VAL A 114 13.02 -11.32 -8.20
C VAL A 114 11.71 -11.96 -8.63
N VAL A 115 10.90 -11.24 -9.42
CA VAL A 115 9.64 -11.75 -9.96
C VAL A 115 9.86 -13.01 -10.81
N ALA A 116 10.85 -13.00 -11.70
CA ALA A 116 11.18 -14.18 -12.50
C ALA A 116 11.62 -15.38 -11.65
N ALA A 117 12.32 -15.14 -10.54
CA ALA A 117 12.69 -16.19 -9.58
C ALA A 117 11.47 -16.73 -8.83
N ALA A 118 10.55 -15.85 -8.43
CA ALA A 118 9.30 -16.22 -7.76
C ALA A 118 8.38 -17.05 -8.67
N ASP A 119 8.23 -16.64 -9.93
CA ASP A 119 7.48 -17.38 -10.94
C ASP A 119 8.09 -18.77 -11.19
N ALA A 120 9.43 -18.87 -11.25
CA ALA A 120 10.12 -20.14 -11.45
C ALA A 120 9.91 -21.14 -10.31
N SER A 121 9.47 -20.68 -9.12
CA SER A 121 9.12 -21.52 -7.98
C SER A 121 7.62 -21.60 -7.67
N ASP A 122 6.76 -21.16 -8.59
CA ASP A 122 5.29 -21.09 -8.40
C ASP A 122 4.91 -20.34 -7.10
N THR A 123 5.60 -19.23 -6.85
CA THR A 123 5.46 -18.40 -5.66
C THR A 123 5.23 -16.93 -6.02
N ILE A 124 4.65 -16.17 -5.09
CA ILE A 124 4.35 -14.74 -5.25
C ILE A 124 5.39 -13.92 -4.49
N ALA A 125 6.09 -13.02 -5.17
CA ALA A 125 6.98 -12.06 -4.53
C ALA A 125 6.16 -11.00 -3.76
N THR A 126 6.62 -10.66 -2.56
CA THR A 126 6.06 -9.57 -1.76
C THR A 126 7.10 -8.47 -1.68
N PHE A 127 6.76 -7.28 -2.14
CA PHE A 127 7.61 -6.10 -2.10
C PHE A 127 7.06 -5.06 -1.13
N VAL A 128 7.95 -4.36 -0.45
CA VAL A 128 7.64 -3.11 0.24
C VAL A 128 8.24 -1.98 -0.57
N VAL A 129 7.41 -1.07 -1.07
CA VAL A 129 7.87 0.14 -1.75
C VAL A 129 8.02 1.21 -0.69
N TYR A 130 9.26 1.61 -0.37
CA TYR A 130 9.56 2.53 0.73
C TYR A 130 10.54 3.62 0.29
N GLY A 131 10.11 4.52 -0.60
CA GLY A 131 10.97 5.51 -1.24
C GLY A 131 10.41 6.93 -1.29
N ILE A 132 9.25 7.17 -0.69
CA ILE A 132 8.52 8.43 -0.76
C ILE A 132 9.29 9.63 -0.19
N PRO A 133 9.10 10.86 -0.72
CA PRO A 133 9.75 12.06 -0.20
C PRO A 133 9.41 12.35 1.26
N GLU A 134 10.37 12.98 1.97
CA GLU A 134 10.25 13.33 3.40
C GLU A 134 9.90 12.10 4.28
N ARG A 135 10.43 10.93 3.90
CA ARG A 135 10.18 9.65 4.59
C ARG A 135 10.49 9.80 6.08
N ASP A 136 9.59 9.28 6.91
CA ASP A 136 9.69 9.27 8.38
C ASP A 136 9.93 10.67 9.00
N CYS A 137 9.69 11.74 8.23
CA CYS A 137 9.76 13.13 8.68
C CYS A 137 11.08 13.49 9.37
N GLY A 138 12.16 12.81 8.98
CA GLY A 138 13.51 13.01 9.52
C GLY A 138 13.86 12.15 10.74
N ASN A 139 13.04 11.16 11.11
CA ASN A 139 13.28 10.27 12.25
C ASN A 139 14.18 9.07 11.85
N PHE A 140 14.19 7.96 12.61
CA PHE A 140 15.18 6.88 12.47
C PHE A 140 15.29 6.24 11.07
N SER A 141 14.19 6.18 10.30
CA SER A 141 14.13 5.65 8.94
C SER A 141 14.07 6.74 7.86
N ALA A 142 14.52 7.95 8.20
CA ALA A 142 14.57 9.08 7.27
C ALA A 142 15.34 8.76 5.98
N GLY A 143 14.90 9.36 4.88
CA GLY A 143 15.46 9.13 3.56
C GLY A 143 14.41 9.40 2.48
N GLY A 144 14.41 8.55 1.46
CA GLY A 144 13.49 8.67 0.33
C GLY A 144 13.99 9.61 -0.77
N LEU A 145 13.21 9.65 -1.85
CA LEU A 145 13.54 10.37 -3.07
C LEU A 145 13.01 11.80 -3.06
N THR A 146 13.47 12.62 -4.00
CA THR A 146 12.80 13.89 -4.27
C THR A 146 11.45 13.66 -4.95
N ALA A 147 10.55 14.65 -4.88
CA ALA A 147 9.26 14.62 -5.57
C ALA A 147 9.38 14.44 -7.10
N ALA A 148 10.54 14.75 -7.69
CA ALA A 148 10.81 14.55 -9.12
C ALA A 148 11.33 13.14 -9.45
N GLU A 149 12.04 12.50 -8.51
CA GLU A 149 12.67 11.18 -8.72
C GLU A 149 11.76 10.03 -8.32
N TYR A 150 10.96 10.20 -7.25
CA TYR A 150 10.04 9.19 -6.76
C TYR A 150 9.09 8.64 -7.85
N PRO A 151 8.45 9.49 -8.68
CA PRO A 151 7.59 9.01 -9.76
C PRO A 151 8.32 8.09 -10.76
N LEU A 152 9.56 8.43 -11.12
CA LEU A 152 10.38 7.64 -12.07
C LEU A 152 10.83 6.32 -11.46
N TRP A 153 11.06 6.30 -10.15
CA TRP A 153 11.43 5.10 -9.41
C TRP A 153 10.25 4.13 -9.30
N VAL A 154 9.04 4.62 -9.01
CA VAL A 154 7.82 3.79 -9.02
C VAL A 154 7.51 3.25 -10.42
N ASP A 155 7.68 4.04 -11.48
CA ASP A 155 7.56 3.55 -12.87
C ASP A 155 8.51 2.39 -13.16
N ALA A 156 9.76 2.49 -12.69
CA ALA A 156 10.75 1.44 -12.89
C ALA A 156 10.39 0.16 -12.10
N ILE A 157 9.81 0.28 -10.91
CA ILE A 157 9.28 -0.86 -10.14
C ILE A 157 8.11 -1.50 -10.89
N ALA A 158 7.11 -0.71 -11.31
CA ALA A 158 5.96 -1.21 -12.06
C ALA A 158 6.39 -1.93 -13.34
N GLY A 159 7.33 -1.36 -14.09
CA GLY A 159 7.91 -2.00 -15.28
C GLY A 159 8.71 -3.27 -14.99
N GLY A 160 9.33 -3.37 -13.80
CA GLY A 160 10.00 -4.59 -13.34
C GLY A 160 9.02 -5.71 -12.98
N ILE A 161 7.86 -5.37 -12.42
CA ILE A 161 6.78 -6.32 -12.12
C ILE A 161 6.12 -6.79 -13.42
N GLY A 162 5.78 -5.86 -14.32
CA GLY A 162 5.10 -6.16 -15.58
C GLY A 162 3.78 -6.91 -15.34
N ASP A 163 3.59 -8.00 -16.08
CA ASP A 163 2.35 -8.79 -16.06
C ASP A 163 2.37 -9.93 -15.00
N ALA A 164 3.37 -9.94 -14.10
CA ALA A 164 3.45 -10.95 -13.05
C ALA A 164 2.61 -10.57 -11.84
N THR A 165 2.01 -11.57 -11.20
CA THR A 165 1.33 -11.36 -9.92
C THR A 165 2.36 -11.18 -8.81
N ALA A 166 2.47 -9.97 -8.28
CA ALA A 166 3.30 -9.63 -7.12
C ALA A 166 2.48 -8.84 -6.09
N VAL A 167 2.80 -8.99 -4.81
CA VAL A 167 2.23 -8.15 -3.74
C VAL A 167 3.09 -6.92 -3.57
N VAL A 168 2.45 -5.76 -3.46
CA VAL A 168 3.12 -4.49 -3.12
C VAL A 168 2.46 -3.89 -1.89
N VAL A 169 3.23 -3.75 -0.80
CA VAL A 169 2.86 -2.91 0.34
C VAL A 169 3.46 -1.53 0.09
N LEU A 170 2.59 -0.53 -0.07
CA LEU A 170 2.99 0.80 -0.51
C LEU A 170 3.18 1.75 0.67
N GLU A 171 4.42 2.19 0.83
CA GLU A 171 4.88 3.26 1.70
C GLU A 171 4.43 3.13 3.17
N PRO A 172 5.00 2.16 3.91
CA PRO A 172 4.81 2.04 5.36
C PRO A 172 4.87 3.38 6.11
N ASP A 173 3.94 3.56 7.04
CA ASP A 173 3.76 4.73 7.90
C ASP A 173 3.44 6.05 7.18
N SER A 174 3.36 6.03 5.85
CA SER A 174 3.26 7.23 5.04
C SER A 174 2.04 8.07 5.38
N LEU A 175 0.86 7.47 5.27
CA LEU A 175 -0.39 8.16 5.55
C LEU A 175 -0.57 8.41 7.04
N SER A 176 -0.16 7.45 7.88
CA SER A 176 -0.29 7.49 9.34
C SER A 176 0.54 8.61 9.98
N LEU A 177 1.73 8.91 9.45
CA LEU A 177 2.57 10.01 9.94
C LEU A 177 2.18 11.38 9.40
N ALA A 178 1.39 11.45 8.32
CA ALA A 178 1.30 12.65 7.50
C ALA A 178 0.75 13.89 8.24
N ASP A 179 -0.15 13.68 9.22
CA ASP A 179 -0.67 14.75 10.07
C ASP A 179 0.41 15.27 11.05
N GLU A 180 1.20 14.38 11.65
CA GLU A 180 2.30 14.73 12.56
C GLU A 180 3.39 15.51 11.84
N CYS A 181 3.58 15.22 10.56
CA CYS A 181 4.54 15.88 9.68
C CYS A 181 4.01 17.17 9.04
N GLY A 182 2.72 17.46 9.21
CA GLY A 182 2.06 18.63 8.63
C GLY A 182 2.00 18.63 7.10
N ASN A 183 2.08 17.46 6.47
CA ASN A 183 2.18 17.31 5.01
C ASN A 183 1.13 16.35 4.40
N ALA A 184 0.02 16.10 5.12
CA ALA A 184 -1.07 15.19 4.72
C ALA A 184 -1.54 15.32 3.26
N ASP A 185 -1.80 16.54 2.76
CA ASP A 185 -2.26 16.74 1.38
C ASP A 185 -1.19 16.34 0.34
N SER A 186 0.08 16.66 0.62
CA SER A 186 1.21 16.27 -0.24
C SER A 186 1.40 14.75 -0.24
N ARG A 187 1.25 14.13 0.93
CA ARG A 187 1.36 12.68 1.11
C ARG A 187 0.29 11.91 0.35
N VAL A 188 -0.96 12.37 0.46
CA VAL A 188 -2.10 11.84 -0.29
C VAL A 188 -1.86 11.97 -1.79
N ALA A 189 -1.47 13.15 -2.27
CA ALA A 189 -1.21 13.36 -3.69
C ALA A 189 -0.08 12.47 -4.23
N THR A 190 0.99 12.30 -3.45
CA THR A 190 2.12 11.44 -3.81
C THR A 190 1.73 9.96 -3.84
N THR A 191 0.88 9.53 -2.90
CA THR A 191 0.34 8.15 -2.86
C THR A 191 -0.58 7.89 -4.05
N GLN A 192 -1.44 8.84 -4.41
CA GLN A 192 -2.29 8.76 -5.60
C GLN A 192 -1.50 8.65 -6.91
N ASP A 193 -0.39 9.39 -7.02
CA ASP A 193 0.52 9.29 -8.18
C ASP A 193 1.18 7.92 -8.24
N ALA A 194 1.67 7.39 -7.10
CA ALA A 194 2.25 6.05 -7.04
C ALA A 194 1.26 4.94 -7.42
N ILE A 195 0.00 5.02 -6.95
CA ILE A 195 -1.07 4.10 -7.39
C ILE A 195 -1.22 4.14 -8.91
N THR A 196 -1.33 5.34 -9.48
CA THR A 196 -1.52 5.53 -10.95
C THR A 196 -0.38 4.92 -11.77
N ARG A 197 0.83 4.87 -11.22
CA ARG A 197 2.00 4.28 -11.89
C ARG A 197 2.01 2.77 -11.77
N LEU A 198 1.66 2.24 -10.60
CA LEU A 198 1.55 0.81 -10.36
C LEU A 198 0.43 0.15 -11.18
N GLU A 199 -0.57 0.92 -11.63
CA GLU A 199 -1.59 0.46 -12.61
C GLU A 199 -0.98 0.00 -13.95
N ALA A 200 0.29 0.31 -14.24
CA ALA A 200 1.02 -0.22 -15.39
C ALA A 200 1.54 -1.66 -15.19
N SER A 201 1.22 -2.30 -14.06
CA SER A 201 1.62 -3.66 -13.70
C SER A 201 0.44 -4.45 -13.13
N ASP A 202 0.57 -5.77 -13.06
CA ASP A 202 -0.40 -6.67 -12.42
C ASP A 202 -0.19 -6.83 -10.90
N ALA A 203 0.45 -5.82 -10.28
CA ALA A 203 0.69 -5.81 -8.84
C ALA A 203 -0.62 -5.76 -8.03
N VAL A 204 -0.71 -6.61 -7.00
CA VAL A 204 -1.75 -6.54 -5.96
C VAL A 204 -1.27 -5.57 -4.88
N VAL A 205 -1.77 -4.33 -4.97
CA VAL A 205 -1.30 -3.21 -4.12
C VAL A 205 -2.13 -3.08 -2.84
N TYR A 206 -1.46 -2.94 -1.70
CA TYR A 206 -2.02 -2.58 -0.41
C TYR A 206 -1.36 -1.30 0.10
N LEU A 207 -2.14 -0.27 0.40
CA LEU A 207 -1.64 0.96 1.03
C LEU A 207 -1.34 0.69 2.50
N ASP A 208 -0.25 1.20 3.05
CA ASP A 208 -0.07 1.13 4.49
C ASP A 208 -1.15 1.96 5.23
N GLY A 209 -1.79 1.32 6.22
CA GLY A 209 -2.82 1.89 7.07
C GLY A 209 -2.40 2.00 8.54
N GLY A 210 -1.11 1.95 8.85
CA GLY A 210 -0.62 1.98 10.23
C GLY A 210 -1.05 0.75 11.03
N HIS A 211 -1.54 0.95 12.26
CA HIS A 211 -1.88 -0.15 13.17
C HIS A 211 -2.91 0.25 14.24
N SER A 212 -3.46 -0.74 14.95
CA SER A 212 -4.60 -0.59 15.86
C SER A 212 -4.38 0.37 17.04
N ASN A 213 -3.12 0.57 17.40
CA ASN A 213 -2.68 1.45 18.50
C ASN A 213 -2.20 2.84 18.05
N TRP A 214 -2.38 3.23 16.79
CA TRP A 214 -1.95 4.55 16.29
C TRP A 214 -3.11 5.54 16.16
N HIS A 215 -4.00 5.31 15.18
CA HIS A 215 -5.14 6.16 14.88
C HIS A 215 -6.45 5.37 15.01
N PRO A 216 -7.57 6.02 15.40
CA PRO A 216 -8.90 5.43 15.30
C PRO A 216 -9.20 4.95 13.87
N ALA A 217 -9.97 3.86 13.74
CA ALA A 217 -10.28 3.25 12.44
C ALA A 217 -10.94 4.25 11.46
N GLU A 218 -11.75 5.18 11.95
CA GLU A 218 -12.40 6.21 11.15
C GLU A 218 -11.40 7.21 10.54
N GLN A 219 -10.35 7.55 11.27
CA GLN A 219 -9.30 8.43 10.77
C GLN A 219 -8.46 7.73 9.70
N THR A 220 -8.06 6.50 9.97
CA THR A 220 -7.31 5.68 8.99
C THR A 220 -8.13 5.44 7.72
N ALA A 221 -9.41 5.08 7.84
CA ALA A 221 -10.29 4.91 6.69
C ALA A 221 -10.42 6.20 5.86
N ALA A 222 -10.54 7.36 6.52
CA ALA A 222 -10.60 8.64 5.82
C ALA A 222 -9.29 8.97 5.07
N LEU A 223 -8.12 8.65 5.64
CA LEU A 223 -6.83 8.83 4.97
C LEU A 223 -6.69 7.88 3.77
N LEU A 224 -7.05 6.61 3.93
CA LEU A 224 -7.02 5.60 2.86
C LEU A 224 -7.95 5.97 1.70
N GLN A 225 -9.18 6.41 1.99
CA GLN A 225 -10.12 6.90 0.98
C GLN A 225 -9.58 8.13 0.25
N ARG A 226 -8.97 9.08 0.96
CA ARG A 226 -8.32 10.23 0.32
C ARG A 226 -7.17 9.78 -0.58
N ALA A 227 -6.39 8.79 -0.16
CA ALA A 227 -5.28 8.25 -0.93
C ALA A 227 -5.71 7.44 -2.16
N GLY A 228 -6.98 7.00 -2.22
CA GLY A 228 -7.52 6.24 -3.35
C GLY A 228 -7.49 4.72 -3.15
N VAL A 229 -7.72 4.24 -1.93
CA VAL A 229 -7.76 2.80 -1.60
C VAL A 229 -8.73 2.00 -2.49
N GLU A 230 -9.78 2.64 -3.01
CA GLU A 230 -10.75 2.05 -3.94
C GLU A 230 -10.18 1.71 -5.33
N ARG A 231 -8.97 2.21 -5.65
CA ARG A 231 -8.24 1.92 -6.90
C ARG A 231 -7.27 0.75 -6.76
N VAL A 232 -7.07 0.24 -5.55
CA VAL A 232 -6.15 -0.86 -5.26
C VAL A 232 -6.88 -1.98 -4.53
N ARG A 233 -6.17 -3.04 -4.12
CA ARG A 233 -6.78 -4.18 -3.44
C ARG A 233 -7.26 -3.80 -2.03
N GLY A 234 -6.47 -3.00 -1.34
CA GLY A 234 -6.87 -2.37 -0.10
C GLY A 234 -5.69 -1.88 0.72
N PHE A 235 -5.52 -2.35 1.96
CA PHE A 235 -4.52 -1.80 2.89
C PHE A 235 -3.75 -2.84 3.71
N ALA A 236 -2.59 -2.46 4.22
CA ALA A 236 -1.79 -3.26 5.15
C ALA A 236 -1.89 -2.66 6.56
N THR A 237 -1.84 -3.50 7.60
CA THR A 237 -1.68 -3.02 8.97
C THR A 237 -0.53 -3.71 9.70
N ASN A 238 -0.10 -3.10 10.80
CA ASN A 238 0.91 -3.60 11.73
C ASN A 238 2.34 -3.66 11.17
N VAL A 239 2.59 -3.09 9.99
CA VAL A 239 3.92 -3.13 9.34
C VAL A 239 4.99 -2.66 10.32
N SER A 240 6.00 -3.50 10.54
CA SER A 240 7.09 -3.23 11.50
C SER A 240 6.66 -3.06 12.96
N ASN A 241 5.40 -3.30 13.32
CA ASN A 241 4.91 -3.18 14.68
C ASN A 241 4.69 -4.57 15.33
N TYR A 242 4.09 -4.58 16.51
CA TYR A 242 4.04 -5.75 17.39
C TYR A 242 2.63 -6.05 17.88
N ASN A 243 1.59 -5.33 17.43
CA ASN A 243 0.24 -5.51 17.98
C ASN A 243 -0.26 -6.94 17.71
N ALA A 244 -0.95 -7.51 18.70
CA ALA A 244 -1.45 -8.87 18.62
C ALA A 244 -2.43 -9.02 17.44
N THR A 245 -2.35 -10.15 16.74
CA THR A 245 -3.11 -10.40 15.51
C THR A 245 -4.62 -10.24 15.69
N ASP A 246 -5.18 -10.65 16.83
CA ASP A 246 -6.61 -10.50 17.11
C ASP A 246 -7.04 -9.02 17.21
N GLY A 247 -6.21 -8.18 17.83
CA GLY A 247 -6.39 -6.73 17.88
C GLY A 247 -6.31 -6.09 16.50
N GLU A 248 -5.33 -6.49 15.69
CA GLU A 248 -5.16 -5.99 14.32
C GLU A 248 -6.29 -6.45 13.39
N VAL A 249 -6.76 -7.69 13.49
CA VAL A 249 -7.93 -8.17 12.75
C VAL A 249 -9.17 -7.34 13.12
N ALA A 250 -9.43 -7.16 14.42
CA ALA A 250 -10.59 -6.39 14.86
C ALA A 250 -10.54 -4.92 14.40
N TYR A 251 -9.34 -4.36 14.29
CA TYR A 251 -9.10 -3.03 13.76
C TYR A 251 -9.30 -2.97 12.23
N ALA A 252 -8.64 -3.86 11.50
CA ALA A 252 -8.69 -3.90 10.05
C ALA A 252 -10.10 -4.21 9.52
N GLU A 253 -10.88 -5.08 10.17
CA GLU A 253 -12.29 -5.30 9.80
C GLU A 253 -13.13 -4.02 9.89
N ARG A 254 -12.86 -3.15 10.88
CA ARG A 254 -13.53 -1.85 10.97
C ARG A 254 -13.09 -0.90 9.88
N VAL A 255 -11.79 -0.83 9.61
CA VAL A 255 -11.25 0.00 8.53
C VAL A 255 -11.81 -0.45 7.19
N SER A 256 -11.81 -1.76 6.92
CA SER A 256 -12.39 -2.40 5.73
C SER A 256 -13.86 -2.01 5.53
N ALA A 257 -14.69 -2.17 6.55
CA ALA A 257 -16.11 -1.78 6.47
C ALA A 257 -16.30 -0.27 6.19
N LEU A 258 -15.39 0.58 6.67
CA LEU A 258 -15.43 2.02 6.45
C LEU A 258 -14.88 2.45 5.09
N THR A 259 -14.03 1.63 4.45
CA THR A 259 -13.43 1.90 3.13
C THR A 259 -14.15 1.21 1.97
N GLY A 260 -15.36 0.68 2.21
CA GLY A 260 -16.14 0.01 1.18
C GLY A 260 -15.73 -1.44 0.95
N ASP A 261 -15.46 -2.15 2.05
CA ASP A 261 -15.03 -3.56 2.09
C ASP A 261 -13.66 -3.78 1.41
N ALA A 262 -12.75 -2.79 1.50
CA ALA A 262 -11.39 -2.96 1.00
C ALA A 262 -10.70 -4.13 1.71
N HIS A 263 -9.95 -4.93 0.97
CA HIS A 263 -9.24 -6.07 1.53
C HIS A 263 -7.99 -5.63 2.30
N TYR A 264 -7.42 -6.52 3.10
CA TYR A 264 -6.25 -6.18 3.87
C TYR A 264 -5.30 -7.34 4.16
N VAL A 265 -4.05 -6.97 4.45
CA VAL A 265 -3.00 -7.88 4.94
C VAL A 265 -2.48 -7.39 6.29
N ILE A 266 -1.98 -8.30 7.12
CA ILE A 266 -1.43 -7.96 8.45
C ILE A 266 0.03 -8.41 8.51
N ASP A 267 0.91 -7.53 8.96
CA ASP A 267 2.26 -7.92 9.35
C ASP A 267 2.23 -8.68 10.67
N THR A 268 2.72 -9.92 10.64
CA THR A 268 2.78 -10.84 11.77
C THR A 268 4.21 -11.25 12.10
N GLY A 269 5.22 -10.62 11.48
CA GLY A 269 6.62 -11.03 11.60
C GLY A 269 7.13 -11.11 13.04
N ARG A 270 6.68 -10.20 13.90
CA ARG A 270 7.23 -10.05 15.27
C ARG A 270 6.17 -9.94 16.37
N ASN A 271 4.92 -10.27 16.09
CA ASN A 271 3.80 -9.97 17.00
C ASN A 271 3.34 -11.14 17.89
N GLY A 272 4.13 -12.21 18.02
CA GLY A 272 3.73 -13.42 18.75
C GLY A 272 3.41 -13.19 20.24
N ASN A 273 4.11 -12.26 20.88
CA ASN A 273 3.88 -11.83 22.27
C ASN A 273 3.13 -10.48 22.37
N GLY A 274 2.49 -10.04 21.28
CA GLY A 274 1.79 -8.76 21.19
C GLY A 274 2.71 -7.55 21.38
N SER A 275 2.13 -6.37 21.59
CA SER A 275 2.86 -5.11 21.84
C SER A 275 2.93 -4.82 23.34
N ASN A 276 4.03 -4.21 23.79
CA ASN A 276 4.18 -3.65 25.14
C ASN A 276 4.06 -2.11 25.14
N GLY A 277 3.65 -1.52 24.01
CA GLY A 277 3.55 -0.07 23.80
C GLY A 277 4.82 0.58 23.24
N GLU A 278 5.93 -0.15 23.17
CA GLU A 278 7.15 0.29 22.49
C GLU A 278 7.18 -0.28 21.05
N TRP A 279 7.70 0.52 20.11
CA TRP A 279 7.85 0.12 18.71
C TRP A 279 9.31 -0.05 18.28
N CYS A 280 10.25 0.59 18.98
CA CYS A 280 11.64 0.64 18.56
C CYS A 280 12.46 -0.42 19.32
N ASN A 281 12.75 -1.55 18.68
CA ASN A 281 13.49 -2.70 19.24
C ASN A 281 13.05 -3.14 20.67
N PRO A 282 11.74 -3.26 20.97
CA PRO A 282 11.27 -3.70 22.28
C PRO A 282 11.74 -5.12 22.65
N ALA A 283 12.12 -5.30 23.92
CA ALA A 283 12.45 -6.60 24.46
C ALA A 283 11.21 -7.50 24.66
N GLY A 284 11.42 -8.81 24.68
CA GLY A 284 10.39 -9.80 25.02
C GLY A 284 9.28 -9.96 23.98
N ARG A 285 9.54 -9.53 22.74
CA ARG A 285 8.69 -9.85 21.58
C ARG A 285 9.11 -11.20 21.00
N SER A 286 8.25 -11.83 20.22
CA SER A 286 8.51 -13.14 19.59
C SER A 286 8.01 -13.15 18.15
N LEU A 287 8.51 -14.08 17.35
CA LEU A 287 7.98 -14.31 16.01
C LEU A 287 6.48 -14.60 16.08
N GLY A 288 5.72 -14.00 15.16
CA GLY A 288 4.29 -14.31 15.04
C GLY A 288 4.03 -15.48 14.10
N THR A 289 2.80 -15.55 13.60
CA THR A 289 2.39 -16.64 12.71
C THR A 289 3.11 -16.51 11.36
N PRO A 290 3.65 -17.60 10.76
CA PRO A 290 4.24 -17.53 9.42
C PRO A 290 3.23 -17.09 8.35
N PRO A 291 3.69 -16.53 7.22
CA PRO A 291 2.81 -16.02 6.19
C PRO A 291 1.83 -17.07 5.64
N ALA A 292 0.58 -16.67 5.46
CA ALA A 292 -0.49 -17.51 4.92
C ALA A 292 -1.56 -16.66 4.25
N ALA A 293 -1.99 -17.06 3.06
CA ALA A 293 -3.11 -16.44 2.36
C ALA A 293 -4.45 -17.11 2.75
N PHE A 294 -5.52 -16.31 2.76
CA PHE A 294 -6.87 -16.76 3.09
C PHE A 294 -7.77 -16.72 1.85
N ALA A 295 -8.61 -17.74 1.68
CA ALA A 295 -9.44 -17.86 0.48
C ALA A 295 -10.73 -17.03 0.54
N GLU A 296 -11.18 -16.64 1.73
CA GLU A 296 -12.48 -16.00 1.98
C GLU A 296 -12.33 -14.84 2.96
N GLY A 297 -13.24 -13.87 2.87
CA GLY A 297 -13.25 -12.66 3.71
C GLY A 297 -12.39 -11.54 3.16
N ASN A 298 -12.27 -10.46 3.93
CA ASN A 298 -11.52 -9.27 3.52
C ASN A 298 -10.04 -9.32 3.92
N ARG A 299 -9.68 -10.18 4.89
CA ARG A 299 -8.28 -10.47 5.21
C ARG A 299 -7.69 -11.39 4.16
N ASP A 300 -6.85 -10.87 3.28
CA ASP A 300 -6.26 -11.64 2.19
C ASP A 300 -5.05 -12.47 2.65
N ALA A 301 -4.22 -11.98 3.57
CA ALA A 301 -3.09 -12.73 4.10
C ALA A 301 -2.56 -12.19 5.43
N ASP A 302 -1.90 -13.09 6.15
CA ASP A 302 -0.83 -12.72 7.08
C ASP A 302 0.48 -12.78 6.34
N LEU A 303 1.32 -11.77 6.53
CA LEU A 303 2.61 -11.63 5.90
C LEU A 303 3.66 -11.32 6.96
N TRP A 304 4.93 -11.60 6.65
CA TRP A 304 6.06 -11.03 7.36
C TRP A 304 6.55 -9.88 6.49
N ILE A 305 6.04 -8.68 6.79
CA ILE A 305 6.33 -7.49 5.99
C ILE A 305 7.67 -6.92 6.47
N LYS A 306 7.83 -6.66 7.76
CA LYS A 306 9.14 -6.42 8.37
C LYS A 306 9.93 -7.72 8.48
N THR A 307 11.18 -7.71 8.03
CA THR A 307 12.16 -8.79 8.24
C THR A 307 12.50 -8.94 9.73
N PRO A 308 12.13 -10.05 10.40
CA PRO A 308 12.53 -10.27 11.78
C PRO A 308 14.05 -10.44 11.88
N GLY A 309 14.68 -9.58 12.68
CA GLY A 309 16.14 -9.54 12.83
C GLY A 309 16.77 -8.24 12.33
N GLU A 310 16.09 -7.49 11.47
CA GLU A 310 16.50 -6.12 11.14
C GLU A 310 16.06 -5.14 12.22
N SER A 311 16.96 -4.24 12.61
CA SER A 311 16.73 -3.22 13.63
C SER A 311 15.66 -2.20 13.21
N ASP A 312 14.97 -1.67 14.20
CA ASP A 312 14.05 -0.52 14.06
C ASP A 312 14.78 0.84 14.21
N GLY A 313 16.04 0.84 14.69
CA GLY A 313 16.85 2.04 14.97
C GLY A 313 17.78 1.87 16.18
N GLU A 314 18.54 2.90 16.55
CA GLU A 314 19.58 2.79 17.61
C GLU A 314 19.02 2.64 19.05
N CYS A 315 17.69 2.60 19.18
CA CYS A 315 16.96 2.37 20.42
C CYS A 315 17.20 0.97 21.00
N ASN A 316 17.09 0.85 22.32
CA ASN A 316 17.19 -0.43 23.06
C ASN A 316 18.45 -1.27 22.72
N GLY A 317 19.52 -0.61 22.26
CA GLY A 317 20.79 -1.25 21.91
C GLY A 317 20.84 -1.88 20.52
N GLY A 318 19.84 -1.63 19.67
CA GLY A 318 19.88 -2.02 18.27
C GLY A 318 20.84 -1.16 17.43
N PRO A 319 21.24 -1.64 16.25
CA PRO A 319 21.98 -0.87 15.25
C PRO A 319 21.06 0.09 14.47
N ALA A 320 21.57 0.77 13.43
CA ALA A 320 20.77 1.65 12.59
C ALA A 320 19.58 0.90 11.95
N ALA A 321 18.51 1.63 11.63
CA ALA A 321 17.29 1.05 11.08
C ALA A 321 17.58 0.28 9.78
N GLY A 322 17.02 -0.93 9.67
CA GLY A 322 17.25 -1.83 8.53
C GLY A 322 18.55 -2.64 8.61
N GLU A 323 19.48 -2.31 9.50
CA GLU A 323 20.68 -3.15 9.69
C GLU A 323 20.32 -4.45 10.41
N TRP A 324 20.93 -5.55 9.96
CA TRP A 324 20.77 -6.84 10.59
C TRP A 324 21.34 -6.86 12.03
N TRP A 325 20.58 -7.39 12.97
CA TRP A 325 20.93 -7.46 14.39
C TRP A 325 20.79 -8.89 14.94
N ASN A 326 21.90 -9.63 14.99
CA ASN A 326 21.96 -11.01 15.49
C ASN A 326 21.26 -11.18 16.85
N ALA A 327 21.53 -10.30 17.81
CA ALA A 327 20.93 -10.41 19.15
C ALA A 327 19.40 -10.20 19.13
N GLY A 328 18.90 -9.28 18.30
CA GLY A 328 17.46 -9.06 18.13
C GLY A 328 16.78 -10.23 17.45
N ALA A 329 17.38 -10.77 16.38
CA ALA A 329 16.87 -11.95 15.68
C ALA A 329 16.76 -13.15 16.63
N LEU A 330 17.84 -13.46 17.35
CA LEU A 330 17.87 -14.58 18.30
C LEU A 330 16.88 -14.37 19.46
N ALA A 331 16.68 -13.14 19.92
CA ALA A 331 15.67 -12.84 20.94
C ALA A 331 14.25 -13.14 20.43
N LEU A 332 13.92 -12.74 19.20
CA LEU A 332 12.60 -13.02 18.61
C LEU A 332 12.35 -14.53 18.42
N ILE A 333 13.37 -15.28 18.00
CA ILE A 333 13.29 -16.72 17.78
C ILE A 333 13.06 -17.50 19.09
N ARG A 334 13.66 -17.03 20.19
CA ARG A 334 13.75 -17.79 21.45
C ARG A 334 12.67 -17.44 22.48
N ASN A 335 11.91 -16.37 22.24
CA ASN A 335 10.81 -15.92 23.10
C ASN A 335 9.48 -16.57 22.72
#